data_AF-A0A4R6TDT8-F1
#
_entry.id   AF-A0A4R6TDT8-F1
#
_cell.length_a   1.000
_cell.length_b   1.000
_cell.length_c   1.000
_cell.angle_alpha   90.00
_cell.angle_beta   90.00
_cell.angle_gamma   90.00
#
_symmetry.space_group_name_H-M   'P 1'
#
loop_
_entity.id
_entity.type
_entity.pdbx_description
1 polymer ?
#
loop_
_entity_poly.entity_id
_entity_poly.type
_entity_poly.pdbx_seq_one_letter_code
_entity_poly.pdbx_strand_id
1 'polypeptide(L)' 'MECPHCEQELHYHDYYYTGRPESFYGTAGNGIYYPASNYKKMGDIYKCDNEECEMFDEFFYTDESKELHEGYPC' A
#
# COMPACT_ATOMS: atom_id res chain seq x y z
N MET A 1 -12.72 -4.01 6.06
CA MET A 1 -13.10 -3.58 4.69
C MET A 1 -13.43 -4.85 3.94
N GLU A 2 -14.38 -4.84 3.00
CA GLU A 2 -14.82 -6.06 2.31
C GLU A 2 -14.25 -6.10 0.88
N CYS A 3 -13.86 -7.28 0.42
CA CYS A 3 -13.36 -7.51 -0.92
C CYS A 3 -14.53 -7.39 -1.92
N PRO A 4 -14.44 -6.54 -2.95
CA PRO A 4 -15.53 -6.34 -3.91
C PRO A 4 -15.84 -7.58 -4.78
N HIS A 5 -14.93 -8.57 -4.82
CA HIS A 5 -15.11 -9.77 -5.65
C HIS A 5 -15.72 -10.95 -4.93
N CYS A 6 -15.37 -11.15 -3.66
CA CYS A 6 -15.80 -12.31 -2.90
C CYS A 6 -16.53 -11.98 -1.60
N GLU A 7 -16.75 -10.68 -1.33
CA GLU A 7 -17.47 -10.16 -0.16
C GLU A 7 -16.84 -10.58 1.19
N GLN A 8 -15.63 -11.13 1.18
CA GLN A 8 -14.90 -11.51 2.39
C GLN A 8 -14.16 -10.31 2.99
N GLU A 9 -13.84 -10.39 4.28
CA GLU A 9 -13.06 -9.35 4.95
C GLU A 9 -11.63 -9.29 4.40
N LEU A 10 -11.21 -8.08 4.03
CA LEU A 10 -9.84 -7.78 3.61
C LEU A 10 -8.92 -7.68 4.82
N HIS A 11 -7.85 -8.45 4.79
CA HIS A 11 -6.84 -8.49 5.84
C HIS A 11 -5.84 -7.36 5.65
N TYR A 12 -5.59 -6.59 6.72
CA TYR A 12 -4.55 -5.57 6.69
C TYR A 12 -3.19 -6.21 6.45
N HIS A 13 -2.48 -5.72 5.44
CA HIS A 13 -1.17 -6.24 5.05
C HIS A 13 -0.05 -5.26 5.39
N ASP A 14 -0.10 -4.03 4.84
CA ASP A 14 0.95 -3.03 5.06
C ASP A 14 0.47 -1.60 4.78
N TYR A 15 1.40 -0.66 4.90
CA TYR A 15 1.46 0.72 4.48
C TYR A 15 1.81 1.06 3.05
N TYR A 16 1.39 2.20 2.50
CA TYR A 16 2.28 2.90 1.54
C TYR A 16 2.37 4.40 1.82
N TYR A 17 3.45 4.98 1.32
CA TYR A 17 3.80 6.37 1.50
C TYR A 17 4.23 7.00 0.18
N THR A 18 4.00 8.30 0.03
CA THR A 18 4.59 9.10 -1.05
C THR A 18 5.45 10.19 -0.45
N GLY A 19 6.41 10.65 -1.23
CA GLY A 19 7.30 11.75 -0.86
C GLY A 19 8.71 11.52 -1.39
N ARG A 20 9.33 12.60 -1.83
CA ARG A 20 10.79 12.68 -1.85
C ARG A 20 11.24 13.11 -0.45
N PRO A 21 12.36 12.59 0.07
CA PRO A 21 12.93 13.14 1.29
C PRO A 21 13.08 14.66 1.14
N GLU A 22 12.55 15.46 2.08
CA GLU A 22 12.69 16.92 2.07
C GLU A 22 14.15 17.42 2.22
N SER A 23 15.11 16.50 2.32
CA SER A 23 16.53 16.80 2.33
C SER A 23 17.19 16.22 1.08
N PHE A 24 17.22 17.02 0.02
CA PHE A 24 18.02 16.75 -1.16
C PHE A 24 19.51 16.92 -0.83
N TYR A 25 20.14 15.87 -0.31
CA TYR A 25 21.58 15.60 -0.43
C TYR A 25 21.81 14.09 -0.41
N GLY A 26 22.02 13.50 -1.58
CA GLY A 26 22.64 12.18 -1.72
C GLY A 26 21.88 11.19 -2.60
N THR A 27 22.45 10.87 -3.76
CA THR A 27 21.98 9.83 -4.66
C THR A 27 22.52 8.45 -4.26
N ALA A 28 21.61 7.47 -4.26
CA ALA A 28 21.77 6.05 -4.60
C ALA A 28 22.52 5.05 -3.69
N GLY A 29 21.95 3.84 -3.62
CA GLY A 29 22.71 2.62 -3.93
C GLY A 29 23.04 1.65 -2.80
N ASN A 30 22.81 2.00 -1.53
CA ASN A 30 23.35 1.22 -0.40
C ASN A 30 22.42 1.14 0.82
N GLY A 31 21.18 0.65 0.67
CA GLY A 31 20.37 0.20 1.81
C GLY A 31 20.22 1.20 2.98
N ILE A 32 20.27 2.51 2.71
CA ILE A 32 20.17 3.53 3.75
C ILE A 32 18.69 3.70 4.10
N TYR A 33 18.35 3.29 5.32
CA TYR A 33 17.02 3.41 5.91
C TYR A 33 16.76 4.88 6.25
N TYR A 34 15.92 5.54 5.45
CA TYR A 34 15.48 6.90 5.75
C TYR A 34 14.45 6.85 6.88
N PRO A 35 14.53 7.74 7.89
CA PRO A 35 13.56 7.75 8.98
C PRO A 35 12.16 8.08 8.43
N ALA A 36 11.17 7.29 8.86
CA ALA A 36 9.76 7.38 8.44
C ALA A 36 9.13 8.79 8.57
N SER A 37 9.77 9.68 9.34
CA SER A 37 9.32 11.06 9.56
C SER A 37 9.31 11.96 8.32
N ASN A 38 9.94 11.56 7.21
CA ASN A 38 9.89 12.32 5.94
C ASN A 38 8.92 11.72 4.90
N TYR A 39 8.21 10.65 5.27
CA TYR A 39 7.30 9.96 4.38
C TYR A 39 5.88 10.20 4.85
N LYS A 40 5.04 10.74 3.94
CA LYS A 40 3.62 10.91 4.22
C LYS A 40 2.93 9.59 3.92
N LYS A 41 2.33 8.97 4.95
CA LYS A 41 1.43 7.82 4.73
C LYS A 41 0.29 8.24 3.82
N MET A 42 0.13 7.52 2.72
CA MET A 42 -0.91 7.80 1.71
C MET A 42 -2.10 6.89 1.88
N GLY A 43 -1.90 5.68 2.39
CA GLY A 43 -2.98 4.80 2.75
C GLY A 43 -2.51 3.43 3.21
N ASP A 44 -3.47 2.52 3.32
CA ASP A 44 -3.29 1.16 3.84
C ASP A 44 -3.45 0.15 2.71
N ILE A 45 -2.63 -0.89 2.71
CA ILE A 45 -2.65 -2.03 1.81
C ILE A 45 -3.32 -3.18 2.54
N TYR A 46 -4.24 -3.83 1.85
CA TYR A 46 -4.96 -4.99 2.29
C TYR A 46 -4.75 -6.15 1.33
N LYS A 47 -4.92 -7.35 1.83
CA LYS A 47 -4.90 -8.59 1.05
C LYS A 47 -6.21 -9.35 1.24
N CYS A 48 -6.73 -9.89 0.16
CA CYS A 48 -7.77 -10.92 0.21
C CYS A 48 -7.12 -12.30 0.30
N ASP A 49 -7.45 -13.09 1.33
CA ASP A 49 -6.92 -14.45 1.50
C ASP A 49 -7.81 -15.53 0.84
N ASN A 50 -8.77 -15.12 0.00
CA ASN A 50 -9.61 -16.07 -0.72
C ASN A 50 -8.89 -16.58 -1.98
N GLU A 51 -8.63 -17.89 -2.03
CA GLU A 51 -8.00 -18.56 -3.18
C GLU A 51 -8.81 -18.38 -4.49
N GLU A 52 -10.14 -18.17 -4.42
CA GLU A 52 -10.94 -17.88 -5.62
C GLU A 52 -10.61 -16.49 -6.24
N CYS A 53 -9.98 -15.60 -5.46
CA CYS A 53 -9.51 -14.30 -5.95
C CYS A 53 -8.15 -14.37 -6.64
N GLU A 54 -7.48 -15.53 -6.76
CA GLU A 54 -6.20 -15.67 -7.48
C GLU A 54 -6.26 -15.23 -8.96
N MET A 55 -7.46 -15.10 -9.54
CA MET A 55 -7.66 -14.52 -10.88
C MET A 55 -7.53 -12.99 -10.94
N PHE A 56 -7.51 -12.31 -9.80
CA PHE A 56 -7.41 -10.86 -9.66
C PHE A 56 -6.16 -10.51 -8.85
N ASP A 57 -5.77 -9.22 -8.85
CA ASP A 57 -4.77 -8.76 -7.90
C ASP A 57 -5.34 -8.98 -6.48
N GLU A 58 -4.76 -9.92 -5.73
CA GLU A 58 -5.15 -10.24 -4.34
C GLU A 58 -5.00 -9.04 -3.38
N PHE A 59 -4.31 -7.99 -3.85
CA PHE A 59 -4.00 -6.79 -3.12
C PHE A 59 -5.00 -5.68 -3.42
N PHE A 60 -5.32 -4.94 -2.39
CA PHE A 60 -6.12 -3.73 -2.45
C PHE A 60 -5.42 -2.66 -1.64
N TYR A 61 -5.66 -1.39 -1.95
CA TYR A 61 -5.13 -0.31 -1.13
C TYR A 61 -6.13 0.83 -1.00
N THR A 62 -6.03 1.57 0.10
CA THR A 62 -6.78 2.81 0.28
C THR A 62 -5.95 4.03 -0.10
N ASP A 63 -6.57 5.10 -0.58
CA ASP A 63 -5.91 6.40 -0.71
C ASP A 63 -6.13 7.29 0.54
N GLU A 64 -5.65 8.53 0.49
CA GLU A 64 -5.80 9.49 1.59
C GLU A 64 -7.27 9.78 1.92
N SER A 65 -8.15 9.64 0.93
CA SER A 65 -9.61 9.77 1.04
C SER A 65 -10.28 8.51 1.61
N LYS A 66 -9.51 7.44 1.84
CA LYS A 66 -9.96 6.11 2.27
C LYS A 66 -10.84 5.39 1.24
N GLU A 67 -10.75 5.73 -0.04
CA GLU A 67 -11.39 4.94 -1.09
C GLU A 67 -10.55 3.70 -1.38
N LEU A 68 -11.21 2.57 -1.60
CA LEU A 68 -10.56 1.28 -1.87
C LEU A 68 -10.30 1.13 -3.36
N HIS A 69 -9.06 0.79 -3.72
CA HIS A 69 -8.60 0.54 -5.07
C HIS A 69 -8.06 -0.89 -5.16
N GLU A 70 -8.26 -1.54 -6.29
CA GLU A 70 -7.69 -2.86 -6.58
C GLU A 70 -6.25 -2.73 -7.08
N GLY A 71 -5.39 -3.66 -6.66
CA GLY A 71 -3.99 -3.71 -7.04
C GLY A 71 -3.04 -3.23 -5.95
N TYR A 72 -1.83 -2.88 -6.37
CA TYR A 72 -0.78 -2.31 -5.51
C TYR A 72 -0.54 -0.84 -5.90
N PRO A 73 -0.36 0.06 -4.92
CA PRO A 73 -0.10 1.48 -5.20
C PRO A 73 1.20 1.66 -6.01
N CYS A 74 1.17 2.49 -7.06
CA CYS A 74 2.31 2.78 -7.94
C CYS A 74 3.19 3.95 -7.50
#